data_AF-A0A2C9US70-F1
#
_entry.id   AF-A0A2C9US70-F1
#
_cell.length_a   1.000
_cell.length_b   1.000
_cell.length_c   1.000
_cell.angle_alpha   90.00
_cell.angle_beta   90.00
_cell.angle_gamma   90.00
#
_symmetry.space_group_name_H-M   'P 1'
#
loop_
_entity.id
_entity.type
_entity.pdbx_description
1 polymer ?
#
loop_
_entity_poly.entity_id
_entity_poly.type
_entity_poly.pdbx_seq_one_letter_code
_entity_poly.pdbx_strand_id
1 'polypeptide(L)'
;MDTGKQSSEAKKVISEKMEKHQVSSSKEGKGKRLWKTVKYQLVEYHCLPGYLRDNEYIVGHYRSEWPMKQVLLSIFSIHNETLNVWTHLIGFFLFLSLTICTAIKVPKVIDLHSLQLPDMLKADLHKLQECLPSLPTMPNIPRLREEIKATLPSMDLLPSLPGWHIMELLYNCLPERFSSENHTNRSMKEDVVNMIAPLMVRPITRWPFFVFLGGAMFCLLASSTCHLLSCHSERMSYIMLRLDYAGIAALISTSFYPPVYYSFMCSPFFCNLYLGFITILGIATILVSLLPMFEKPEFRTIRAALFSGMGLSGIAPILHKLILFWHQPEALHTTGYEVLMGVLYLIGALVYATRIPERWMPGKFDIAGHSHQLFHIFVVAGAYAHYHAGLVYLKWRDLEGC
;
A
#
# COMPACT_ATOMS: atom_id res chain seq x y z
N MET A 1 91.12 -12.11 -27.01
CA MET A 1 91.05 -10.85 -27.77
C MET A 1 91.03 -11.25 -29.24
N ASP A 2 89.98 -11.09 -30.03
CA ASP A 2 88.75 -10.38 -29.80
C ASP A 2 87.64 -11.01 -30.65
N THR A 3 86.62 -11.49 -29.96
CA THR A 3 85.30 -11.86 -30.47
C THR A 3 84.58 -10.57 -30.87
N GLY A 4 84.70 -10.13 -32.12
CA GLY A 4 84.19 -8.81 -32.51
C GLY A 4 83.64 -8.67 -33.93
N LYS A 5 83.45 -9.74 -34.71
CA LYS A 5 83.04 -9.58 -36.13
C LYS A 5 82.09 -10.63 -36.73
N GLN A 6 81.35 -11.37 -35.91
CA GLN A 6 80.33 -12.35 -36.37
C GLN A 6 78.96 -12.16 -35.70
N SER A 7 78.61 -10.94 -35.28
CA SER A 7 77.35 -10.65 -34.56
C SER A 7 76.49 -9.53 -35.20
N SER A 8 76.67 -9.21 -36.48
CA SER A 8 75.81 -8.21 -37.15
C SER A 8 75.05 -8.70 -38.39
N GLU A 9 75.32 -9.90 -38.93
CA GLU A 9 74.57 -10.42 -40.09
C GLU A 9 73.46 -11.43 -39.74
N ALA A 10 73.47 -12.04 -38.55
CA ALA A 10 72.38 -12.92 -38.11
C ALA A 10 71.16 -12.18 -37.54
N LYS A 11 71.29 -10.87 -37.25
CA LYS A 11 70.19 -10.07 -36.67
C LYS A 11 69.30 -9.36 -37.70
N LYS A 12 69.64 -9.38 -38.99
CA LYS A 12 68.84 -8.70 -40.03
C LYS A 12 67.84 -9.60 -40.75
N VAL A 13 67.94 -10.93 -40.60
CA VAL A 13 67.04 -11.89 -41.30
C VAL A 13 65.83 -12.33 -40.44
N ILE A 14 65.82 -12.02 -39.14
CA ILE A 14 64.72 -12.43 -38.24
C ILE A 14 63.67 -11.30 -38.04
N SER A 15 63.96 -10.07 -38.49
CA SER A 15 63.05 -8.92 -38.30
C SER A 15 62.05 -8.69 -39.46
N GLU A 16 62.14 -9.43 -40.57
CA GLU A 16 61.25 -9.27 -41.74
C GLU A 16 60.29 -10.45 -41.95
N LYS A 17 60.01 -11.23 -40.89
CA LYS A 17 58.81 -12.07 -40.83
C LYS A 17 57.76 -11.53 -39.85
N MET A 18 57.83 -10.24 -39.55
CA MET A 18 56.69 -9.41 -39.15
C MET A 18 55.94 -8.99 -40.41
N GLU A 19 55.18 -9.90 -41.00
CA GLU A 19 53.94 -9.61 -41.75
C GLU A 19 53.44 -10.90 -42.38
N LYS A 20 52.11 -11.11 -42.36
CA LYS A 20 51.40 -12.30 -42.81
C LYS A 20 51.52 -13.54 -41.90
N HIS A 21 50.85 -13.46 -40.74
CA HIS A 21 49.79 -14.43 -40.49
C HIS A 21 48.62 -13.76 -39.77
N GLN A 22 47.77 -13.19 -40.61
CA GLN A 22 46.42 -12.77 -40.34
C GLN A 22 45.59 -14.03 -40.00
N VAL A 23 45.67 -14.50 -38.75
CA VAL A 23 44.77 -15.51 -38.20
C VAL A 23 44.05 -14.94 -36.98
N SER A 24 42.79 -14.59 -37.22
CA SER A 24 41.69 -14.51 -36.24
C SER A 24 41.69 -13.33 -35.25
N SER A 25 41.29 -12.18 -35.77
CA SER A 25 40.60 -11.10 -35.02
C SER A 25 39.29 -11.57 -34.33
N SER A 26 38.81 -12.80 -34.56
CA SER A 26 37.62 -13.35 -33.89
C SER A 26 37.84 -13.80 -32.43
N LYS A 27 39.08 -13.96 -31.98
CA LYS A 27 39.40 -14.51 -30.64
C LYS A 27 39.40 -13.46 -29.53
N GLU A 28 39.72 -12.20 -29.84
CA GLU A 28 39.79 -11.14 -28.82
C GLU A 28 38.40 -10.67 -28.38
N GLY A 29 37.43 -10.61 -29.30
CA GLY A 29 36.02 -10.38 -29.00
C GLY A 29 35.37 -11.56 -28.27
N LYS A 30 35.72 -12.81 -28.65
CA LYS A 30 35.29 -14.02 -27.94
C LYS A 30 35.89 -14.10 -26.53
N GLY A 31 37.16 -13.76 -26.35
CA GLY A 31 37.86 -13.74 -25.06
C GLY A 31 37.32 -12.68 -24.11
N LYS A 32 37.10 -11.44 -24.57
CA LYS A 32 36.46 -10.36 -23.78
C LYS A 32 35.00 -10.70 -23.43
N ARG A 33 34.27 -11.35 -24.33
CA ARG A 33 32.91 -11.85 -24.07
C ARG A 33 32.93 -13.00 -23.08
N LEU A 34 33.83 -13.98 -23.23
CA LEU A 34 34.03 -15.08 -22.27
C LEU A 34 34.42 -14.54 -20.88
N TRP A 35 35.34 -13.58 -20.80
CA TRP A 35 35.74 -12.96 -19.54
C TRP A 35 34.58 -12.20 -18.88
N LYS A 36 33.76 -11.50 -19.67
CA LYS A 36 32.51 -10.91 -19.16
C LYS A 36 31.50 -11.97 -18.70
N THR A 37 31.40 -13.12 -19.39
CA THR A 37 30.53 -14.25 -19.01
C THR A 37 31.02 -14.96 -17.74
N VAL A 38 32.34 -15.10 -17.56
CA VAL A 38 32.96 -15.72 -16.38
C VAL A 38 32.91 -14.78 -15.17
N LYS A 39 33.02 -13.46 -15.37
CA LYS A 39 33.03 -12.47 -14.27
C LYS A 39 31.67 -12.33 -13.55
N TYR A 40 30.58 -12.74 -14.17
CA TYR A 40 29.21 -12.62 -13.62
C TYR A 40 28.49 -13.97 -13.63
N GLN A 41 29.23 -15.03 -13.30
CA GLN A 41 28.62 -16.35 -13.11
C GLN A 41 27.89 -16.39 -11.76
N LEU A 42 26.83 -17.19 -11.69
CA LEU A 42 26.17 -17.50 -10.44
C LEU A 42 27.09 -18.36 -9.57
N VAL A 43 27.13 -18.10 -8.27
CA VAL A 43 28.03 -18.76 -7.32
C VAL A 43 27.27 -19.66 -6.36
N GLU A 44 27.99 -20.59 -5.74
CA GLU A 44 27.50 -21.44 -4.67
C GLU A 44 27.57 -20.73 -3.31
N TYR A 45 26.73 -21.17 -2.36
CA TYR A 45 26.60 -20.59 -1.02
C TYR A 45 27.94 -20.45 -0.29
N HIS A 46 28.81 -21.45 -0.40
CA HIS A 46 30.10 -21.48 0.28
C HIS A 46 31.11 -20.44 -0.27
N CYS A 47 30.88 -19.92 -1.48
CA CYS A 47 31.68 -18.87 -2.11
C CYS A 47 31.21 -17.46 -1.73
N LEU A 48 30.05 -17.30 -1.08
CA LEU A 48 29.49 -15.99 -0.76
C LEU A 48 30.31 -15.26 0.31
N PRO A 49 30.39 -13.92 0.25
CA PRO A 49 30.85 -13.14 1.39
C PRO A 49 29.88 -13.26 2.56
N GLY A 50 30.38 -13.06 3.79
CA GLY A 50 29.60 -13.30 5.01
C GLY A 50 28.27 -12.54 5.09
N TYR A 51 28.21 -11.32 4.56
CA TYR A 51 26.99 -10.49 4.57
C TYR A 51 25.87 -11.00 3.63
N LEU A 52 26.16 -11.90 2.69
CA LEU A 52 25.17 -12.53 1.79
C LEU A 52 24.78 -13.95 2.21
N ARG A 53 25.41 -14.52 3.24
CA ARG A 53 25.13 -15.89 3.72
C ARG A 53 23.94 -15.92 4.67
N ASP A 54 22.73 -15.97 4.11
CA ASP A 54 21.48 -15.90 4.88
C ASP A 54 20.87 -17.28 5.20
N ASN A 55 20.85 -18.19 4.22
CA ASN A 55 20.15 -19.46 4.26
C ASN A 55 21.01 -20.59 3.68
N GLU A 56 21.60 -21.41 4.55
CA GLU A 56 22.48 -22.51 4.18
C GLU A 56 21.83 -23.66 3.39
N TYR A 57 20.50 -23.69 3.31
CA TYR A 57 19.77 -24.73 2.57
C TYR A 57 19.60 -24.41 1.07
N ILE A 58 19.83 -23.16 0.70
CA ILE A 58 19.89 -22.72 -0.70
C ILE A 58 21.35 -22.81 -1.13
N VAL A 59 21.67 -23.74 -2.03
CA VAL A 59 23.06 -24.19 -2.23
C VAL A 59 23.74 -23.42 -3.37
N GLY A 60 22.99 -23.02 -4.39
CA GLY A 60 23.52 -22.36 -5.58
C GLY A 60 22.71 -21.19 -6.10
N HIS A 61 23.05 -20.77 -7.32
CA HIS A 61 22.35 -19.74 -8.08
C HIS A 61 22.42 -18.31 -7.52
N TYR A 62 23.44 -18.00 -6.73
CA TYR A 62 23.59 -16.67 -6.13
C TYR A 62 24.28 -15.68 -7.06
N ARG A 63 23.85 -14.41 -6.97
CA ARG A 63 24.57 -13.26 -7.51
C ARG A 63 25.47 -12.71 -6.40
N SER A 64 26.74 -12.42 -6.71
CA SER A 64 27.70 -11.92 -5.72
C SER A 64 28.58 -10.82 -6.32
N GLU A 65 28.49 -9.61 -5.76
CA GLU A 65 29.29 -8.43 -6.10
C GLU A 65 29.23 -8.04 -7.58
N TRP A 66 28.03 -8.17 -8.17
CA TRP A 66 27.79 -7.80 -9.55
C TRP A 66 27.75 -6.27 -9.70
N PRO A 67 28.24 -5.67 -10.81
CA PRO A 67 28.14 -4.24 -11.03
C PRO A 67 26.70 -3.82 -11.28
N MET A 68 26.36 -2.57 -10.92
CA MET A 68 24.98 -2.07 -10.86
C MET A 68 24.17 -2.33 -12.13
N LYS A 69 24.78 -2.14 -13.32
CA LYS A 69 24.10 -2.37 -14.59
C LYS A 69 23.67 -3.83 -14.76
N GLN A 70 24.53 -4.78 -14.40
CA GLN A 70 24.23 -6.21 -14.45
C GLN A 70 23.21 -6.60 -13.40
N VAL A 71 23.27 -6.00 -12.21
CA VAL A 71 22.28 -6.18 -11.14
C VAL A 71 20.89 -5.75 -11.62
N LEU A 72 20.76 -4.56 -12.20
CA LEU A 72 19.47 -4.10 -12.74
C LEU A 72 18.96 -4.98 -13.87
N LEU A 73 19.83 -5.40 -14.79
CA LEU A 73 19.46 -6.29 -15.89
C LEU A 73 19.12 -7.72 -15.41
N SER A 74 19.60 -8.12 -14.23
CA SER A 74 19.35 -9.47 -13.70
C SER A 74 17.89 -9.73 -13.32
N ILE A 75 17.04 -8.70 -13.26
CA ILE A 75 15.59 -8.87 -13.16
C ILE A 75 15.00 -9.77 -14.26
N PHE A 76 15.64 -9.83 -15.43
CA PHE A 76 15.28 -10.69 -16.56
C PHE A 76 16.10 -11.99 -16.63
N SER A 77 16.83 -12.31 -15.57
CA SER A 77 17.67 -13.52 -15.45
C SER A 77 17.15 -14.44 -14.36
N ILE A 78 17.50 -15.73 -14.45
CA ILE A 78 17.16 -16.75 -13.45
C ILE A 78 18.30 -16.86 -12.42
N HIS A 79 17.96 -16.70 -11.15
CA HIS A 79 18.83 -16.79 -9.99
C HIS A 79 17.97 -17.04 -8.74
N ASN A 80 18.59 -17.29 -7.59
CA ASN A 80 17.90 -17.60 -6.34
C ASN A 80 16.89 -16.51 -5.90
N GLU A 81 17.21 -15.23 -6.18
CA GLU A 81 16.35 -14.10 -5.85
C GLU A 81 15.24 -13.81 -6.87
N THR A 82 15.13 -14.53 -8.00
CA THR A 82 14.25 -14.12 -9.11
C THR A 82 12.80 -14.00 -8.67
N LEU A 83 12.27 -15.02 -8.00
CA LEU A 83 10.88 -14.98 -7.54
C LEU A 83 10.69 -14.08 -6.32
N ASN A 84 11.70 -13.87 -5.47
CA ASN A 84 11.62 -12.87 -4.40
C ASN A 84 11.39 -11.45 -4.99
N VAL A 85 12.12 -11.10 -6.06
CA VAL A 85 11.94 -9.83 -6.78
C VAL A 85 10.57 -9.74 -7.44
N TRP A 86 10.18 -10.77 -8.21
CA TRP A 86 8.97 -10.73 -9.04
C TRP A 86 7.67 -10.82 -8.24
N THR A 87 7.62 -11.62 -7.16
CA THR A 87 6.42 -11.75 -6.32
C THR A 87 5.98 -10.40 -5.75
N HIS A 88 6.91 -9.65 -5.17
CA HIS A 88 6.61 -8.32 -4.63
C HIS A 88 6.52 -7.23 -5.70
N LEU A 89 7.23 -7.32 -6.83
CA LEU A 89 7.07 -6.38 -7.94
C LEU A 89 5.67 -6.50 -8.58
N ILE A 90 5.21 -7.72 -8.82
CA ILE A 90 3.84 -7.98 -9.29
C ILE A 90 2.83 -7.50 -8.24
N GLY A 91 3.09 -7.78 -6.97
CA GLY A 91 2.29 -7.26 -5.86
C GLY A 91 2.18 -5.73 -5.89
N PHE A 92 3.28 -5.02 -6.11
CA PHE A 92 3.29 -3.56 -6.23
C PHE A 92 2.37 -3.09 -7.37
N PHE A 93 2.48 -3.67 -8.57
CA PHE A 93 1.61 -3.29 -9.69
C PHE A 93 0.15 -3.66 -9.47
N LEU A 94 -0.12 -4.77 -8.77
CA LEU A 94 -1.47 -5.13 -8.33
C LEU A 94 -2.04 -4.02 -7.43
N PHE A 95 -1.33 -3.63 -6.37
CA PHE A 95 -1.78 -2.59 -5.44
C PHE A 95 -1.86 -1.20 -6.09
N LEU A 96 -0.97 -0.88 -7.01
CA LEU A 96 -1.06 0.34 -7.83
C LEU A 96 -2.35 0.34 -8.67
N SER A 97 -2.65 -0.78 -9.32
CA SER A 97 -3.88 -0.94 -10.12
C SER A 97 -5.13 -0.83 -9.24
N LEU A 98 -5.14 -1.51 -8.08
CA LEU A 98 -6.23 -1.41 -7.10
C LEU A 98 -6.41 0.02 -6.58
N THR A 99 -5.32 0.74 -6.35
CA THR A 99 -5.34 2.15 -5.93
C THR A 99 -5.97 3.04 -7.00
N ILE A 100 -5.55 2.88 -8.26
CA ILE A 100 -6.11 3.62 -9.40
C ILE A 100 -7.59 3.28 -9.58
N CYS A 101 -7.95 1.99 -9.54
CA CYS A 101 -9.35 1.54 -9.63
C CYS A 101 -10.21 2.12 -8.50
N THR A 102 -9.71 2.13 -7.27
CA THR A 102 -10.41 2.71 -6.11
C THR A 102 -10.59 4.21 -6.30
N ALA A 103 -9.54 4.91 -6.73
CA ALA A 103 -9.59 6.35 -6.96
C ALA A 103 -10.53 6.78 -8.10
N ILE A 104 -10.76 5.91 -9.08
CA ILE A 104 -11.66 6.16 -10.22
C ILE A 104 -13.10 5.75 -9.92
N LYS A 105 -13.31 4.58 -9.29
CA LYS A 105 -14.66 4.02 -9.11
C LYS A 105 -15.40 4.53 -7.87
N VAL A 106 -14.68 4.95 -6.84
CA VAL A 106 -15.31 5.50 -5.64
C VAL A 106 -15.61 6.97 -5.92
N PRO A 107 -16.89 7.41 -5.87
CA PRO A 107 -17.23 8.81 -6.10
C PRO A 107 -16.37 9.70 -5.20
N LYS A 108 -15.57 10.56 -5.82
CA LYS A 108 -15.02 11.72 -5.14
C LYS A 108 -16.23 12.54 -4.69
N VAL A 109 -16.14 13.07 -3.47
CA VAL A 109 -17.07 14.03 -2.87
C VAL A 109 -17.80 14.79 -3.97
N ILE A 110 -19.12 14.61 -4.04
CA ILE A 110 -19.95 15.30 -5.03
C ILE A 110 -19.64 16.78 -4.89
N ASP A 111 -18.92 17.34 -5.87
CA ASP A 111 -18.87 18.78 -6.06
C ASP A 111 -20.32 19.18 -6.26
N LEU A 112 -20.87 19.94 -5.30
CA LEU A 112 -22.22 20.47 -5.36
C LEU A 112 -22.48 21.26 -6.66
N HIS A 113 -21.41 21.63 -7.36
CA HIS A 113 -21.39 22.29 -8.66
C HIS A 113 -21.84 21.39 -9.84
N SER A 114 -21.80 20.06 -9.68
CA SER A 114 -22.14 19.07 -10.73
C SER A 114 -23.55 18.49 -10.60
N LEU A 115 -24.21 18.72 -9.47
CA LEU A 115 -25.66 18.59 -9.37
C LEU A 115 -26.26 19.77 -10.12
N GLN A 116 -26.45 19.60 -11.44
CA GLN A 116 -27.59 20.21 -12.10
C GLN A 116 -28.81 19.68 -11.36
N LEU A 117 -29.22 20.42 -10.32
CA LEU A 117 -30.49 20.29 -9.68
C LEU A 117 -31.52 20.15 -10.81
N PRO A 118 -32.30 19.06 -10.89
CA PRO A 118 -33.26 18.89 -11.97
C PRO A 118 -34.07 20.17 -12.09
N ASP A 119 -34.34 20.66 -13.30
CA ASP A 119 -35.05 21.93 -13.48
C ASP A 119 -36.40 21.96 -12.73
N MET A 120 -36.97 20.78 -12.42
CA MET A 120 -38.09 20.59 -11.49
C MET A 120 -37.82 21.13 -10.07
N LEU A 121 -36.66 20.86 -9.47
CA LEU A 121 -36.35 21.33 -8.12
C LEU A 121 -36.01 22.83 -8.11
N LYS A 122 -35.49 23.37 -9.22
CA LYS A 122 -35.36 24.83 -9.41
C LYS A 122 -36.73 25.52 -9.49
N ALA A 123 -37.69 24.88 -10.18
CA ALA A 123 -39.07 25.34 -10.23
C ALA A 123 -39.76 25.25 -8.86
N ASP A 124 -39.47 24.22 -8.07
CA ASP A 124 -40.01 24.07 -6.71
C ASP A 124 -39.31 24.99 -5.68
N LEU A 125 -38.04 25.34 -5.89
CA LEU A 125 -37.33 26.36 -5.10
C LEU A 125 -37.91 27.76 -5.33
N HIS A 126 -38.30 28.06 -6.58
CA HIS A 126 -39.04 29.28 -6.91
C HIS A 126 -40.44 29.32 -6.29
N LYS A 127 -41.14 28.18 -6.21
CA LYS A 127 -42.41 28.07 -5.45
C LYS A 127 -42.23 28.23 -3.94
N LEU A 128 -41.12 27.75 -3.37
CA LEU A 128 -40.76 28.01 -1.97
C LEU A 128 -40.56 29.52 -1.71
N GLN A 129 -40.03 30.25 -2.70
CA GLN A 129 -39.87 31.70 -2.64
C GLN A 129 -41.21 32.45 -2.73
N GLU A 130 -42.23 31.87 -3.37
CA GLU A 130 -43.62 32.36 -3.37
C GLU A 130 -44.36 32.10 -2.05
N CYS A 131 -43.91 31.17 -1.21
CA CYS A 131 -44.50 30.89 0.12
C CYS A 131 -43.97 31.82 1.24
N LEU A 132 -42.87 32.55 1.00
CA LEU A 132 -42.29 33.50 1.96
C LEU A 132 -43.20 34.69 2.38
N PRO A 133 -44.19 35.16 1.60
CA PRO A 133 -45.09 36.23 2.00
C PRO A 133 -46.21 35.81 2.97
N SER A 134 -46.51 34.50 3.12
CA SER A 134 -47.67 34.02 3.88
C SER A 134 -47.35 33.52 5.30
N LEU A 135 -46.13 33.72 5.80
CA LEU A 135 -45.76 33.28 7.15
C LEU A 135 -46.29 34.27 8.22
N PRO A 136 -46.94 33.80 9.30
CA PRO A 136 -47.40 34.68 10.37
C PRO A 136 -46.22 35.42 11.00
N THR A 137 -46.40 36.71 11.28
CA THR A 137 -45.40 37.59 11.89
C THR A 137 -44.97 37.08 13.27
N MET A 138 -43.84 36.37 13.32
CA MET A 138 -43.02 36.20 14.52
C MET A 138 -41.75 37.07 14.44
N PRO A 139 -41.19 37.53 15.57
CA PRO A 139 -40.31 38.72 15.62
C PRO A 139 -38.93 38.55 14.96
N ASN A 140 -38.52 37.33 14.60
CA ASN A 140 -37.14 37.03 14.19
C ASN A 140 -36.96 36.70 12.69
N ILE A 141 -38.05 36.67 11.90
CA ILE A 141 -38.00 36.33 10.47
C ILE A 141 -37.37 37.41 9.56
N PRO A 142 -37.48 38.74 9.83
CA PRO A 142 -36.82 39.74 9.00
C PRO A 142 -35.29 39.56 8.96
N ARG A 143 -34.71 39.13 10.09
CA ARG A 143 -33.26 38.89 10.23
C ARG A 143 -32.82 37.67 9.42
N LEU A 144 -33.61 36.60 9.45
CA LEU A 144 -33.39 35.38 8.67
C LEU A 144 -33.59 35.61 7.16
N ARG A 145 -34.57 36.44 6.77
CA ARG A 145 -34.82 36.84 5.38
C ARG A 145 -33.63 37.61 4.81
N GLU A 146 -33.06 38.53 5.57
CA GLU A 146 -31.86 39.28 5.17
C GLU A 146 -30.62 38.38 5.15
N GLU A 147 -30.46 37.45 6.08
CA GLU A 147 -29.35 36.47 6.05
C GLU A 147 -29.43 35.54 4.83
N ILE A 148 -30.60 34.99 4.50
CA ILE A 148 -30.77 34.14 3.32
C ILE A 148 -30.52 34.93 2.02
N LYS A 149 -30.99 36.18 1.96
CA LYS A 149 -30.83 37.06 0.79
C LYS A 149 -29.38 37.56 0.63
N ALA A 150 -28.65 37.73 1.73
CA ALA A 150 -27.24 38.09 1.75
C ALA A 150 -26.31 36.90 1.40
N THR A 151 -26.74 35.65 1.68
CA THR A 151 -25.90 34.45 1.47
C THR A 151 -26.05 33.84 0.07
N LEU A 152 -27.14 34.16 -0.65
CA LEU A 152 -27.42 33.59 -1.98
C LEU A 152 -26.45 34.02 -3.12
N PRO A 153 -25.79 35.20 -3.09
CA PRO A 153 -24.79 35.54 -4.09
C PRO A 153 -23.36 35.07 -3.75
N SER A 154 -23.08 34.64 -2.51
CA SER A 154 -21.72 34.31 -2.05
C SER A 154 -21.64 32.86 -1.56
N MET A 155 -21.60 31.91 -2.50
CA MET A 155 -21.35 30.49 -2.22
C MET A 155 -19.86 30.17 -2.00
N ASP A 156 -19.16 30.99 -1.23
CA ASP A 156 -17.82 30.66 -0.72
C ASP A 156 -17.85 30.80 0.80
N LEU A 157 -17.50 29.72 1.49
CA LEU A 157 -17.57 29.47 2.94
C LEU A 157 -18.93 29.01 3.49
N LEU A 158 -19.08 27.69 3.63
CA LEU A 158 -20.03 27.11 4.58
C LEU A 158 -19.41 25.94 5.36
N PRO A 159 -18.81 26.18 6.54
CA PRO A 159 -18.50 25.14 7.51
C PRO A 159 -19.48 25.07 8.70
N SER A 160 -20.53 25.90 8.79
CA SER A 160 -21.19 26.14 10.09
C SER A 160 -22.71 25.96 10.20
N LEU A 161 -23.44 25.43 9.21
CA LEU A 161 -24.83 25.02 9.45
C LEU A 161 -24.96 23.50 9.54
N PRO A 162 -25.45 22.94 10.66
CA PRO A 162 -25.72 21.52 10.73
C PRO A 162 -27.01 21.23 9.94
N GLY A 163 -27.03 20.16 9.14
CA GLY A 163 -28.10 19.86 8.18
C GLY A 163 -29.51 19.69 8.77
N TRP A 164 -29.62 19.55 10.10
CA TRP A 164 -30.89 19.48 10.83
C TRP A 164 -31.76 20.74 10.67
N HIS A 165 -31.18 21.93 10.61
CA HIS A 165 -31.96 23.17 10.44
C HIS A 165 -32.60 23.29 9.05
N ILE A 166 -31.96 22.74 8.01
CA ILE A 166 -32.52 22.69 6.66
C ILE A 166 -33.68 21.68 6.61
N MET A 167 -33.56 20.56 7.33
CA MET A 167 -34.65 19.58 7.49
C MET A 167 -35.83 20.15 8.29
N GLU A 168 -35.59 20.91 9.35
CA GLU A 168 -36.64 21.55 10.13
C GLU A 168 -37.36 22.63 9.31
N LEU A 169 -36.63 23.39 8.47
CA LEU A 169 -37.19 24.33 7.50
C LEU A 169 -37.98 23.65 6.38
N LEU A 170 -37.50 22.53 5.82
CA LEU A 170 -38.20 21.77 4.78
C LEU A 170 -39.43 21.01 5.33
N TYR A 171 -39.33 20.48 6.55
CA TYR A 171 -40.42 19.83 7.27
C TYR A 171 -41.53 20.83 7.61
N ASN A 172 -41.16 22.06 7.99
CA ASN A 172 -42.11 23.13 8.32
C ASN A 172 -42.63 23.93 7.10
N CYS A 173 -41.98 23.82 5.92
CA CYS A 173 -42.44 24.46 4.67
C CYS A 173 -43.34 23.56 3.81
N LEU A 174 -43.49 22.28 4.14
CA LEU A 174 -44.49 21.40 3.51
C LEU A 174 -45.87 21.74 4.10
N PRO A 175 -46.82 22.25 3.30
CA PRO A 175 -48.04 22.84 3.84
C PRO A 175 -48.96 21.77 4.44
N GLU A 176 -49.54 22.07 5.62
CA GLU A 176 -50.70 21.37 6.21
C GLU A 176 -51.98 21.43 5.35
N ARG A 177 -51.90 21.75 4.05
CA ARG A 177 -53.05 21.90 3.15
C ARG A 177 -53.50 20.60 2.47
N PHE A 178 -52.90 19.47 2.83
CA PHE A 178 -53.33 18.13 2.38
C PHE A 178 -53.93 17.29 3.51
N SER A 179 -54.64 17.92 4.44
CA SER A 179 -55.52 17.26 5.41
C SER A 179 -56.84 16.84 4.73
N SER A 180 -56.75 15.92 3.76
CA SER A 180 -57.88 15.10 3.36
C SER A 180 -57.38 13.75 2.86
N GLU A 181 -57.96 12.70 3.44
CA GLU A 181 -57.67 11.28 3.34
C GLU A 181 -57.21 10.78 1.95
N ASN A 182 -56.11 10.02 1.90
CA ASN A 182 -56.05 8.67 1.30
C ASN A 182 -54.63 8.07 1.30
N HIS A 183 -54.59 6.73 1.34
CA HIS A 183 -53.42 5.85 1.46
C HIS A 183 -52.26 6.07 0.45
N THR A 184 -52.45 6.85 -0.62
CA THR A 184 -51.46 7.16 -1.66
C THR A 184 -50.35 8.12 -1.21
N ASN A 185 -50.61 8.95 -0.18
CA ASN A 185 -49.66 9.99 0.26
C ASN A 185 -48.45 9.46 1.05
N ARG A 186 -48.55 8.25 1.63
CA ARG A 186 -47.44 7.66 2.39
C ARG A 186 -46.31 7.18 1.47
N SER A 187 -46.67 6.61 0.32
CA SER A 187 -45.74 6.19 -0.74
C SER A 187 -44.93 7.38 -1.25
N MET A 188 -45.58 8.48 -1.65
CA MET A 188 -44.86 9.64 -2.20
C MET A 188 -43.93 10.31 -1.20
N LYS A 189 -44.30 10.34 0.09
CA LYS A 189 -43.43 10.89 1.16
C LYS A 189 -42.20 9.99 1.38
N GLU A 190 -42.39 8.68 1.36
CA GLU A 190 -41.30 7.71 1.42
C GLU A 190 -40.41 7.75 0.16
N ASP A 191 -41.00 7.92 -1.03
CA ASP A 191 -40.29 8.02 -2.30
C ASP A 191 -39.41 9.29 -2.36
N VAL A 192 -39.90 10.42 -1.87
CA VAL A 192 -39.11 11.67 -1.78
C VAL A 192 -38.00 11.56 -0.74
N VAL A 193 -38.26 10.94 0.42
CA VAL A 193 -37.23 10.69 1.44
C VAL A 193 -36.17 9.70 0.93
N ASN A 194 -36.57 8.65 0.22
CA ASN A 194 -35.68 7.68 -0.41
C ASN A 194 -34.88 8.28 -1.59
N MET A 195 -35.44 9.28 -2.29
CA MET A 195 -34.78 10.00 -3.37
C MET A 195 -33.77 11.05 -2.85
N ILE A 196 -34.01 11.62 -1.67
CA ILE A 196 -33.14 12.64 -1.05
C ILE A 196 -32.10 12.01 -0.11
N ALA A 197 -32.34 10.80 0.42
CA ALA A 197 -31.38 10.08 1.28
C ALA A 197 -29.95 9.96 0.69
N PRO A 198 -29.76 9.67 -0.62
CA PRO A 198 -28.42 9.64 -1.24
C PRO A 198 -27.77 11.02 -1.37
N LEU A 199 -28.55 12.11 -1.34
CA LEU A 199 -28.06 13.49 -1.38
C LEU A 199 -27.62 14.00 0.00
N MET A 200 -28.02 13.33 1.09
CA MET A 200 -27.74 13.75 2.46
C MET A 200 -26.51 13.08 3.09
N VAL A 201 -26.11 11.92 2.60
CA VAL A 201 -24.91 11.24 3.11
C VAL A 201 -23.69 11.82 2.39
N ARG A 202 -23.00 12.76 3.06
CA ARG A 202 -21.67 13.19 2.60
C ARG A 202 -20.77 11.95 2.58
N PRO A 203 -20.11 11.63 1.44
CA PRO A 203 -19.20 10.50 1.39
C PRO A 203 -18.12 10.67 2.44
N ILE A 204 -17.89 9.61 3.22
CA ILE A 204 -16.89 9.60 4.29
C ILE A 204 -15.47 9.80 3.72
N THR A 205 -14.51 10.23 4.53
CA THR A 205 -13.17 10.47 3.96
C THR A 205 -12.48 9.16 3.56
N ARG A 206 -11.80 9.14 2.41
CA ARG A 206 -11.12 7.95 1.86
C ARG A 206 -9.61 7.92 2.15
N TRP A 207 -9.06 8.97 2.79
CA TRP A 207 -7.63 9.06 3.08
C TRP A 207 -7.07 7.88 3.90
N PRO A 208 -7.79 7.27 4.89
CA PRO A 208 -7.24 6.15 5.65
C PRO A 208 -6.95 4.94 4.75
N PHE A 209 -7.82 4.71 3.76
CA PHE A 209 -7.65 3.63 2.79
C PHE A 209 -6.46 3.87 1.85
N PHE A 210 -6.25 5.11 1.41
CA PHE A 210 -5.07 5.47 0.60
C PHE A 210 -3.77 5.43 1.41
N VAL A 211 -3.79 5.69 2.71
CA VAL A 211 -2.63 5.52 3.60
C VAL A 211 -2.20 4.05 3.64
N PHE A 212 -3.15 3.12 3.83
CA PHE A 212 -2.88 1.68 3.72
C PHE A 212 -2.30 1.29 2.36
N LEU A 213 -2.95 1.70 1.27
CA LEU A 213 -2.50 1.38 -0.09
C LEU A 213 -1.09 1.90 -0.37
N GLY A 214 -0.78 3.12 0.08
CA GLY A 214 0.55 3.71 0.00
C GLY A 214 1.60 2.93 0.79
N GLY A 215 1.28 2.52 2.02
CA GLY A 215 2.17 1.71 2.84
C GLY A 215 2.41 0.32 2.26
N ALA A 216 1.39 -0.33 1.70
CA ALA A 216 1.53 -1.61 0.99
C ALA A 216 2.43 -1.48 -0.24
N MET A 217 2.20 -0.48 -1.08
CA MET A 217 3.06 -0.22 -2.24
C MET A 217 4.51 0.07 -1.84
N PHE A 218 4.73 0.88 -0.79
CA PHE A 218 6.07 1.15 -0.28
C PHE A 218 6.78 -0.12 0.19
N CYS A 219 6.11 -0.96 0.99
CA CYS A 219 6.66 -2.24 1.46
C CYS A 219 7.06 -3.16 0.31
N LEU A 220 6.16 -3.37 -0.65
CA LEU A 220 6.38 -4.28 -1.77
C LEU A 220 7.51 -3.81 -2.68
N LEU A 221 7.57 -2.49 -2.97
CA LEU A 221 8.64 -1.92 -3.79
C LEU A 221 9.99 -1.93 -3.07
N ALA A 222 10.02 -1.60 -1.77
CA ALA A 222 11.22 -1.66 -0.95
C ALA A 222 11.81 -3.07 -0.93
N SER A 223 10.97 -4.07 -0.72
CA SER A 223 11.38 -5.47 -0.72
C SER A 223 11.88 -5.94 -2.09
N SER A 224 11.13 -5.69 -3.17
CA SER A 224 11.57 -6.05 -4.53
C SER A 224 12.91 -5.40 -4.90
N THR A 225 13.07 -4.12 -4.55
CA THR A 225 14.33 -3.39 -4.76
C THR A 225 15.47 -3.97 -3.93
N CYS A 226 15.19 -4.39 -2.69
CA CYS A 226 16.17 -5.04 -1.83
C CYS A 226 16.70 -6.33 -2.45
N HIS A 227 15.82 -7.26 -2.80
CA HIS A 227 16.22 -8.51 -3.42
C HIS A 227 16.90 -8.32 -4.77
N LEU A 228 16.56 -7.25 -5.51
CA LEU A 228 17.26 -6.93 -6.75
C LEU A 228 18.68 -6.44 -6.48
N LEU A 229 18.86 -5.48 -5.57
CA LEU A 229 20.08 -4.68 -5.42
C LEU A 229 21.10 -5.21 -4.39
N SER A 230 20.69 -6.06 -3.43
CA SER A 230 21.54 -6.47 -2.30
C SER A 230 22.83 -7.20 -2.72
N CYS A 231 22.84 -7.86 -3.88
CA CYS A 231 24.04 -8.52 -4.39
C CYS A 231 25.14 -7.56 -4.90
N HIS A 232 24.89 -6.25 -4.96
CA HIS A 232 25.84 -5.30 -5.57
C HIS A 232 27.10 -5.06 -4.72
N SER A 233 26.91 -4.77 -3.43
CA SER A 233 27.99 -4.51 -2.47
C SER A 233 27.45 -4.60 -1.05
N GLU A 234 28.33 -4.79 -0.07
CA GLU A 234 28.00 -4.82 1.36
C GLU A 234 27.20 -3.57 1.78
N ARG A 235 27.64 -2.38 1.37
CA ARG A 235 26.94 -1.12 1.66
C ARG A 235 25.54 -1.07 1.04
N MET A 236 25.38 -1.56 -0.19
CA MET A 236 24.06 -1.57 -0.83
C MET A 236 23.13 -2.56 -0.12
N SER A 237 23.59 -3.79 0.14
CA SER A 237 22.86 -4.79 0.92
C SER A 237 22.40 -4.25 2.27
N TYR A 238 23.29 -3.55 2.97
CA TYR A 238 23.02 -2.92 4.25
C TYR A 238 21.89 -1.88 4.18
N ILE A 239 21.93 -0.96 3.21
CA ILE A 239 20.90 0.10 3.07
C ILE A 239 19.56 -0.53 2.67
N MET A 240 19.59 -1.48 1.73
CA MET A 240 18.39 -2.11 1.19
C MET A 240 17.67 -2.96 2.22
N LEU A 241 18.38 -3.75 3.02
CA LEU A 241 17.78 -4.58 4.07
C LEU A 241 17.06 -3.73 5.13
N ARG A 242 17.60 -2.54 5.44
CA ARG A 242 16.96 -1.59 6.37
C ARG A 242 15.70 -0.97 5.80
N LEU A 243 15.75 -0.61 4.52
CA LEU A 243 14.60 -0.08 3.80
C LEU A 243 13.48 -1.13 3.75
N ASP A 244 13.83 -2.39 3.54
CA ASP A 244 12.88 -3.51 3.54
C ASP A 244 12.21 -3.70 4.91
N TYR A 245 12.98 -3.69 6.00
CA TYR A 245 12.42 -3.71 7.36
C TYR A 245 11.54 -2.50 7.67
N ALA A 246 11.91 -1.31 7.21
CA ALA A 246 11.07 -0.13 7.32
C ALA A 246 9.77 -0.27 6.50
N GLY A 247 9.83 -0.96 5.35
CA GLY A 247 8.68 -1.35 4.55
C GLY A 247 7.66 -2.18 5.33
N ILE A 248 8.12 -3.23 6.02
CA ILE A 248 7.26 -4.08 6.86
C ILE A 248 6.58 -3.26 7.96
N ALA A 249 7.35 -2.41 8.66
CA ALA A 249 6.79 -1.55 9.71
C ALA A 249 5.75 -0.57 9.16
N ALA A 250 6.02 0.04 8.00
CA ALA A 250 5.08 0.94 7.34
C ALA A 250 3.79 0.23 6.91
N LEU A 251 3.87 -0.98 6.34
CA LEU A 251 2.70 -1.77 5.98
C LEU A 251 1.84 -2.08 7.21
N ILE A 252 2.44 -2.58 8.30
CA ILE A 252 1.70 -2.89 9.53
C ILE A 252 1.05 -1.64 10.11
N SER A 253 1.78 -0.53 10.21
CA SER A 253 1.20 0.70 10.78
C SER A 253 0.08 1.26 9.93
N THR A 254 0.27 1.34 8.62
CA THR A 254 -0.72 1.92 7.72
C THR A 254 -1.97 1.04 7.55
N SER A 255 -1.86 -0.29 7.72
CA SER A 255 -3.02 -1.18 7.71
C SER A 255 -3.98 -1.00 8.90
N PHE A 256 -3.57 -0.30 9.97
CA PHE A 256 -4.48 0.01 11.08
C PHE A 256 -5.42 1.17 10.75
N TYR A 257 -5.04 2.03 9.79
CA TYR A 257 -5.77 3.25 9.52
C TYR A 257 -7.22 3.00 9.05
N PRO A 258 -7.49 2.16 8.03
CA PRO A 258 -8.86 1.87 7.61
C PRO A 258 -9.72 1.26 8.72
N PRO A 259 -9.37 0.11 9.35
CA PRO A 259 -10.26 -0.53 10.30
C PRO A 259 -10.48 0.32 11.56
N VAL A 260 -9.45 1.02 12.05
CA VAL A 260 -9.61 1.88 13.23
C VAL A 260 -10.44 3.11 12.89
N TYR A 261 -10.12 3.83 11.81
CA TYR A 261 -10.86 5.03 11.47
C TYR A 261 -12.33 4.72 11.19
N TYR A 262 -12.61 3.73 10.35
CA TYR A 262 -13.99 3.40 9.97
C TYR A 262 -14.80 2.71 11.08
N SER A 263 -14.15 2.11 12.08
CA SER A 263 -14.87 1.57 13.24
C SER A 263 -15.14 2.63 14.32
N PHE A 264 -14.25 3.61 14.47
CA PHE A 264 -14.28 4.55 15.60
C PHE A 264 -14.48 6.02 15.18
N MET A 265 -14.83 6.32 13.92
CA MET A 265 -15.00 7.71 13.45
C MET A 265 -16.05 8.52 14.25
N CYS A 266 -17.02 7.85 14.86
CA CYS A 266 -18.06 8.44 15.71
C CYS A 266 -17.61 8.60 17.17
N SER A 267 -16.47 7.99 17.55
CA SER A 267 -15.86 8.10 18.87
C SER A 267 -14.42 8.61 18.73
N PRO A 268 -14.22 9.94 18.64
CA PRO A 268 -12.91 10.53 18.35
C PRO A 268 -11.83 10.14 19.34
N PHE A 269 -12.17 9.90 20.61
CA PHE A 269 -11.22 9.48 21.63
C PHE A 269 -10.56 8.15 21.27
N PHE A 270 -11.34 7.09 21.01
CA PHE A 270 -10.79 5.77 20.70
C PHE A 270 -10.11 5.73 19.33
N CYS A 271 -10.67 6.45 18.35
CA CYS A 271 -10.04 6.59 17.04
C CYS A 271 -8.63 7.19 17.17
N ASN A 272 -8.50 8.33 17.85
CA ASN A 272 -7.21 9.00 18.05
C ASN A 272 -6.26 8.20 18.93
N LEU A 273 -6.76 7.49 19.95
CA LEU A 273 -5.95 6.64 20.82
C LEU A 273 -5.27 5.52 20.03
N TYR A 274 -6.04 4.74 19.27
CA TYR A 274 -5.51 3.60 18.52
C TYR A 274 -4.64 4.05 17.34
N LEU A 275 -5.06 5.07 16.57
CA LEU A 275 -4.24 5.62 15.48
C LEU A 275 -2.96 6.26 16.00
N GLY A 276 -3.03 7.02 17.09
CA GLY A 276 -1.85 7.62 17.72
C GLY A 276 -0.87 6.57 18.21
N PHE A 277 -1.36 5.53 18.91
CA PHE A 277 -0.54 4.44 19.40
C PHE A 277 0.21 3.72 18.27
N ILE A 278 -0.48 3.28 17.22
CA ILE A 278 0.16 2.54 16.13
C ILE A 278 1.09 3.41 15.29
N THR A 279 0.81 4.72 15.18
CA THR A 279 1.68 5.67 14.47
C THR A 279 2.98 5.88 15.23
N ILE A 280 2.91 6.12 16.55
CA ILE A 280 4.09 6.29 17.40
C ILE A 280 4.94 5.00 17.39
N LEU A 281 4.29 3.84 17.55
CA LEU A 281 4.98 2.56 17.54
C LEU A 281 5.60 2.25 16.17
N GLY A 282 4.92 2.61 15.08
CA GLY A 282 5.42 2.51 13.71
C GLY A 282 6.66 3.35 13.46
N ILE A 283 6.60 4.64 13.81
CA ILE A 283 7.75 5.55 13.69
C ILE A 283 8.91 5.04 14.53
N ALA A 284 8.66 4.64 15.78
CA ALA A 284 9.69 4.08 16.64
C ALA A 284 10.35 2.84 16.00
N THR A 285 9.55 1.93 15.44
CA THR A 285 10.05 0.71 14.79
C THR A 285 10.85 1.01 13.51
N ILE A 286 10.41 1.98 12.70
CA ILE A 286 11.15 2.45 11.53
C ILE A 286 12.48 3.06 11.96
N LEU A 287 12.50 3.95 12.96
CA LEU A 287 13.73 4.56 13.47
C LEU A 287 14.70 3.49 13.99
N VAL A 288 14.22 2.54 14.80
CA VAL A 288 15.03 1.40 15.27
C VAL A 288 15.58 0.60 14.09
N SER A 289 14.77 0.34 13.06
CA SER A 289 15.19 -0.44 11.89
C SER A 289 16.20 0.28 11.00
N LEU A 290 16.16 1.61 10.96
CA LEU A 290 17.07 2.44 10.16
C LEU A 290 18.38 2.78 10.90
N LEU A 291 18.46 2.59 12.22
CA LEU A 291 19.62 2.96 13.02
C LEU A 291 20.72 1.88 13.04
N PRO A 292 22.01 2.25 12.87
CA PRO A 292 23.14 1.31 12.83
C PRO A 292 23.27 0.41 14.05
N MET A 293 22.95 0.95 15.23
CA MET A 293 23.12 0.28 16.52
C MET A 293 22.26 -0.98 16.66
N PHE A 294 21.05 -0.97 16.11
CA PHE A 294 20.05 -2.03 16.31
C PHE A 294 20.17 -3.19 15.32
N GLU A 295 21.20 -3.22 14.47
CA GLU A 295 21.44 -4.32 13.52
C GLU A 295 22.14 -5.51 14.19
N LYS A 296 22.93 -5.29 15.25
CA LYS A 296 23.71 -6.34 15.89
C LYS A 296 22.82 -7.56 16.20
N PRO A 297 23.36 -8.80 16.08
CA PRO A 297 22.60 -10.02 16.35
C PRO A 297 21.87 -10.00 17.71
N GLU A 298 22.46 -9.31 18.68
CA GLU A 298 21.93 -9.01 20.02
C GLU A 298 20.52 -8.37 20.01
N PHE A 299 20.21 -7.54 19.02
CA PHE A 299 18.93 -6.84 18.91
C PHE A 299 17.90 -7.56 18.02
N ARG A 300 18.22 -8.75 17.49
CA ARG A 300 17.31 -9.52 16.62
C ARG A 300 15.99 -9.82 17.33
N THR A 301 16.06 -10.21 18.59
CA THR A 301 14.88 -10.49 19.44
C THR A 301 14.05 -9.22 19.66
N ILE A 302 14.70 -8.08 19.88
CA ILE A 302 14.02 -6.79 20.07
C ILE A 302 13.28 -6.38 18.79
N ARG A 303 13.91 -6.50 17.61
CA ARG A 303 13.24 -6.21 16.33
C ARG A 303 12.05 -7.13 16.10
N ALA A 304 12.21 -8.44 16.30
CA ALA A 304 11.12 -9.40 16.18
C ALA A 304 9.97 -9.11 17.16
N ALA A 305 10.29 -8.72 18.39
CA ALA A 305 9.30 -8.33 19.40
C ALA A 305 8.55 -7.05 19.01
N LEU A 306 9.22 -6.05 18.41
CA LEU A 306 8.58 -4.83 17.92
C LEU A 306 7.57 -5.15 16.80
N PHE A 307 7.98 -5.89 15.77
CA PHE A 307 7.08 -6.30 14.68
C PHE A 307 5.89 -7.13 15.19
N SER A 308 6.17 -8.10 16.05
CA SER A 308 5.13 -8.95 16.67
C SER A 308 4.18 -8.12 17.53
N GLY A 309 4.72 -7.19 18.33
CA GLY A 309 3.95 -6.29 19.19
C GLY A 309 3.05 -5.35 18.39
N MET A 310 3.54 -4.81 17.28
CA MET A 310 2.71 -4.03 16.35
C MET A 310 1.55 -4.86 15.81
N GLY A 311 1.80 -6.07 15.32
CA GLY A 311 0.74 -6.95 14.81
C GLY A 311 -0.29 -7.34 15.89
N LEU A 312 0.18 -7.78 17.06
CA LEU A 312 -0.69 -8.19 18.18
C LEU A 312 -1.51 -7.04 18.76
N SER A 313 -1.01 -5.79 18.68
CA SER A 313 -1.76 -4.62 19.12
C SER A 313 -3.09 -4.45 18.38
N GLY A 314 -3.25 -5.05 17.20
CA GLY A 314 -4.49 -5.03 16.41
C GLY A 314 -5.64 -5.81 17.05
N ILE A 315 -5.36 -6.72 17.98
CA ILE A 315 -6.41 -7.49 18.69
C ILE A 315 -7.32 -6.55 19.49
N ALA A 316 -6.75 -5.53 20.16
CA ALA A 316 -7.50 -4.61 21.00
C ALA A 316 -8.59 -3.82 20.24
N PRO A 317 -8.31 -3.10 19.14
CA PRO A 317 -9.33 -2.40 18.37
C PRO A 317 -10.35 -3.35 17.71
N ILE A 318 -9.94 -4.56 17.30
CA ILE A 318 -10.87 -5.55 16.74
C ILE A 318 -11.88 -6.02 17.80
N LEU A 319 -11.41 -6.37 19.00
CA LEU A 319 -12.29 -6.77 20.10
C LEU A 319 -13.22 -5.62 20.50
N HIS A 320 -12.71 -4.39 20.59
CA HIS A 320 -13.52 -3.23 20.91
C HIS A 320 -14.59 -2.96 19.82
N LYS A 321 -14.23 -3.07 18.54
CA LYS A 321 -15.19 -3.00 17.42
C LYS A 321 -16.29 -4.06 17.56
N LEU A 322 -15.93 -5.31 17.87
CA LEU A 322 -16.90 -6.39 18.05
C LEU A 322 -17.84 -6.17 19.23
N ILE A 323 -17.35 -5.63 20.34
CA ILE A 323 -18.19 -5.29 21.50
C ILE A 323 -19.24 -4.24 21.11
N LEU A 324 -18.86 -3.23 20.32
CA LEU A 324 -19.76 -2.16 19.90
C LEU A 324 -20.73 -2.57 18.79
N PHE A 325 -20.26 -3.36 17.81
CA PHE A 325 -20.97 -3.59 16.55
C PHE A 325 -21.23 -5.07 16.25
N TRP A 326 -21.20 -5.96 17.25
CA TRP A 326 -21.48 -7.41 17.07
C TRP A 326 -22.75 -7.72 16.27
N HIS A 327 -23.78 -6.89 16.43
CA HIS A 327 -25.08 -7.07 15.77
C HIS A 327 -25.05 -6.71 14.28
N GLN A 328 -24.04 -5.97 13.83
CA GLN A 328 -23.90 -5.52 12.44
C GLN A 328 -23.13 -6.57 11.62
N PRO A 329 -23.70 -7.08 10.51
CA PRO A 329 -23.05 -8.09 9.69
C PRO A 329 -21.74 -7.58 9.05
N GLU A 330 -21.64 -6.29 8.74
CA GLU A 330 -20.45 -5.64 8.20
C GLU A 330 -19.27 -5.70 9.18
N ALA A 331 -19.52 -5.54 10.48
CA ALA A 331 -18.50 -5.64 11.51
C ALA A 331 -17.97 -7.08 11.66
N LEU A 332 -18.84 -8.08 11.54
CA LEU A 332 -18.44 -9.50 11.54
C LEU A 332 -17.67 -9.85 10.26
N HIS A 333 -18.14 -9.38 9.10
CA HIS A 333 -17.52 -9.67 7.81
C HIS A 333 -16.12 -9.04 7.69
N THR A 334 -15.95 -7.77 8.09
CA THR A 334 -14.64 -7.13 8.16
C THR A 334 -13.69 -7.83 9.14
N THR A 335 -14.22 -8.28 10.29
CA THR A 335 -13.45 -9.10 11.25
C THR A 335 -12.98 -10.41 10.62
N GLY A 336 -13.82 -11.07 9.81
CA GLY A 336 -13.43 -12.28 9.09
C GLY A 336 -12.21 -12.06 8.20
N TYR A 337 -12.18 -10.95 7.45
CA TYR A 337 -11.01 -10.58 6.64
C TYR A 337 -9.78 -10.21 7.48
N GLU A 338 -9.96 -9.54 8.62
CA GLU A 338 -8.87 -9.20 9.55
C GLU A 338 -8.25 -10.46 10.17
N VAL A 339 -9.07 -11.45 10.55
CA VAL A 339 -8.61 -12.76 11.02
C VAL A 339 -7.91 -13.53 9.91
N LEU A 340 -8.48 -13.55 8.70
CA LEU A 340 -7.85 -14.19 7.54
C LEU A 340 -6.48 -13.58 7.24
N MET A 341 -6.36 -12.26 7.23
CA MET A 341 -5.09 -11.54 7.10
C MET A 341 -4.10 -11.97 8.19
N GLY A 342 -4.52 -12.00 9.46
CA GLY A 342 -3.68 -12.42 10.58
C GLY A 342 -3.17 -13.86 10.44
N VAL A 343 -4.04 -14.78 10.01
CA VAL A 343 -3.68 -16.19 9.76
C VAL A 343 -2.68 -16.31 8.60
N LEU A 344 -2.90 -15.60 7.50
CA LEU A 344 -1.99 -15.60 6.35
C LEU A 344 -0.60 -15.09 6.73
N TYR A 345 -0.52 -13.99 7.48
CA TYR A 345 0.77 -13.48 7.98
C TYR A 345 1.44 -14.43 8.96
N LEU A 346 0.69 -15.06 9.87
CA LEU A 346 1.24 -16.02 10.82
C LEU A 346 1.79 -17.26 10.12
N ILE A 347 1.07 -17.83 9.15
CA ILE A 347 1.54 -18.96 8.35
C ILE A 347 2.79 -18.56 7.56
N GLY A 348 2.79 -17.41 6.90
CA GLY A 348 3.95 -16.90 6.18
C GLY A 348 5.17 -16.74 7.10
N ALA A 349 4.99 -16.13 8.27
CA ALA A 349 6.06 -15.94 9.25
C ALA A 349 6.60 -17.28 9.78
N LEU A 350 5.73 -18.27 10.01
CA LEU A 350 6.12 -19.62 10.43
C LEU A 350 6.93 -20.33 9.35
N VAL A 351 6.47 -20.27 8.09
CA VAL A 351 7.18 -20.84 6.94
C VAL A 351 8.56 -20.21 6.79
N TYR A 352 8.65 -18.88 6.86
CA TYR A 352 9.91 -18.13 6.82
C TYR A 352 10.86 -18.51 7.96
N ALA A 353 10.37 -18.55 9.21
CA ALA A 353 11.18 -18.86 10.38
C ALA A 353 11.68 -20.31 10.40
N THR A 354 10.85 -21.24 9.91
CA THR A 354 11.19 -22.68 9.87
C THR A 354 12.03 -23.06 8.65
N ARG A 355 12.16 -22.18 7.66
CA ARG A 355 12.89 -22.42 6.40
C ARG A 355 12.41 -23.66 5.65
N ILE A 356 11.10 -23.91 5.69
CA ILE A 356 10.45 -25.04 5.01
C ILE A 356 9.91 -24.53 3.67
N PRO A 357 10.06 -25.26 2.55
CA PRO A 357 10.50 -26.66 2.45
C PRO A 357 12.00 -26.87 2.20
N GLU A 358 12.80 -25.83 1.99
CA GLU A 358 14.22 -25.97 1.62
C GLU A 358 15.07 -26.68 2.69
N ARG A 359 14.71 -26.55 3.97
CA ARG A 359 15.33 -27.32 5.07
C ARG A 359 15.16 -28.83 4.90
N TRP A 360 14.06 -29.30 4.32
CA TRP A 360 13.81 -30.73 4.12
C TRP A 360 14.56 -31.29 2.91
N MET A 361 14.75 -30.47 1.87
CA MET A 361 15.46 -30.87 0.65
C MET A 361 16.41 -29.76 0.19
N PRO A 362 17.59 -29.64 0.82
CA PRO A 362 18.58 -28.63 0.44
C PRO A 362 18.96 -28.74 -1.03
N GLY A 363 19.10 -27.61 -1.73
CA GLY A 363 19.43 -27.56 -3.16
C GLY A 363 18.23 -27.76 -4.11
N LYS A 364 17.11 -28.33 -3.65
CA LYS A 364 15.93 -28.56 -4.54
C LYS A 364 15.11 -27.31 -4.79
N PHE A 365 15.11 -26.37 -3.85
CA PHE A 365 14.30 -25.15 -3.90
C PHE A 365 15.17 -23.91 -4.15
N ASP A 366 16.35 -24.05 -4.77
CA ASP A 366 17.31 -22.96 -4.96
C ASP A 366 16.76 -21.79 -5.78
N ILE A 367 15.87 -22.08 -6.75
CA ILE A 367 15.27 -21.06 -7.63
C ILE A 367 13.81 -20.79 -7.28
N ALA A 368 13.06 -21.82 -6.89
CA ALA A 368 11.61 -21.72 -6.73
C ALA A 368 11.09 -22.54 -5.56
N GLY A 369 10.11 -21.99 -4.84
CA GLY A 369 9.34 -22.67 -3.79
C GLY A 369 9.98 -22.66 -2.41
N HIS A 370 11.09 -21.93 -2.19
CA HIS A 370 11.69 -21.80 -0.87
C HIS A 370 10.88 -20.86 0.03
N SER A 371 11.08 -20.99 1.34
CA SER A 371 10.28 -20.34 2.39
C SER A 371 10.13 -18.82 2.22
N HIS A 372 11.19 -18.12 1.84
CA HIS A 372 11.16 -16.67 1.61
C HIS A 372 10.18 -16.27 0.49
N GLN A 373 10.13 -17.03 -0.61
CA GLN A 373 9.18 -16.77 -1.70
C GLN A 373 7.74 -17.03 -1.26
N LEU A 374 7.53 -18.09 -0.47
CA LEU A 374 6.22 -18.40 0.08
C LEU A 374 5.76 -17.30 1.04
N PHE A 375 6.67 -16.79 1.88
CA PHE A 375 6.42 -15.66 2.75
C PHE A 375 5.96 -14.42 1.96
N HIS A 376 6.63 -14.08 0.85
CA HIS A 376 6.21 -12.98 -0.02
C HIS A 376 4.78 -13.16 -0.55
N ILE A 377 4.44 -14.37 -0.97
CA ILE A 377 3.08 -14.69 -1.46
C ILE A 377 2.05 -14.49 -0.34
N PHE A 378 2.34 -14.95 0.89
CA PHE A 378 1.48 -14.73 2.04
C PHE A 378 1.33 -13.25 2.41
N VAL A 379 2.39 -12.45 2.27
CA VAL A 379 2.34 -11.00 2.52
C VAL A 379 1.37 -10.32 1.54
N VAL A 380 1.51 -10.61 0.24
CA VAL A 380 0.61 -10.06 -0.80
C VAL A 380 -0.83 -10.53 -0.58
N ALA A 381 -1.04 -11.81 -0.26
CA ALA A 381 -2.37 -12.36 -0.01
C ALA A 381 -3.03 -11.74 1.24
N GLY A 382 -2.27 -11.56 2.32
CA GLY A 382 -2.75 -10.91 3.54
C GLY A 382 -3.14 -9.45 3.30
N ALA A 383 -2.30 -8.69 2.60
CA ALA A 383 -2.62 -7.32 2.21
C ALA A 383 -3.86 -7.27 1.30
N TYR A 384 -4.03 -8.24 0.39
CA TYR A 384 -5.20 -8.31 -0.49
C TYR A 384 -6.49 -8.63 0.28
N ALA A 385 -6.44 -9.52 1.27
CA ALA A 385 -7.56 -9.75 2.19
C ALA A 385 -7.92 -8.46 2.96
N HIS A 386 -6.91 -7.71 3.41
CA HIS A 386 -7.10 -6.41 4.05
C HIS A 386 -7.74 -5.36 3.13
N TYR A 387 -7.35 -5.33 1.85
CA TYR A 387 -7.97 -4.47 0.84
C TYR A 387 -9.48 -4.75 0.70
N HIS A 388 -9.88 -6.02 0.66
CA HIS A 388 -11.31 -6.39 0.66
C HIS A 388 -12.03 -5.93 1.92
N ALA A 389 -11.42 -6.08 3.09
CA ALA A 389 -11.97 -5.54 4.34
C ALA A 389 -12.21 -4.02 4.22
N GLY A 390 -11.24 -3.29 3.67
CA GLY A 390 -11.34 -1.85 3.42
C GLY A 390 -12.50 -1.46 2.49
N LEU A 391 -12.77 -2.24 1.44
CA LEU A 391 -13.93 -2.01 0.58
C LEU A 391 -15.27 -2.22 1.32
N VAL A 392 -15.33 -3.22 2.20
CA VAL A 392 -16.52 -3.44 3.05
C VAL A 392 -16.70 -2.28 4.03
N TYR A 393 -15.62 -1.80 4.67
CA TYR A 393 -15.67 -0.62 5.54
C TYR A 393 -16.16 0.63 4.80
N LEU A 394 -15.63 0.89 3.60
CA LEU A 394 -16.07 2.03 2.78
C LEU A 394 -17.56 1.94 2.45
N LYS A 395 -18.02 0.77 1.99
CA LYS A 395 -19.44 0.56 1.68
C LYS A 395 -20.32 0.74 2.91
N TRP A 396 -19.92 0.17 4.04
CA TRP A 396 -20.66 0.29 5.31
C TRP A 396 -20.81 1.77 5.71
N ARG A 397 -19.72 2.52 5.68
CA ARG A 397 -19.70 3.91 6.16
C ARG A 397 -20.19 4.93 5.14
N ASP A 398 -20.18 4.63 3.85
CA ASP A 398 -20.88 5.44 2.85
C ASP A 398 -22.40 5.31 2.95
N LEU A 399 -22.93 4.23 3.58
CA LEU A 399 -24.37 4.05 3.80
C LEU A 399 -24.82 4.59 5.16
N GLU A 400 -24.07 4.32 6.22
CA GLU A 400 -24.47 4.67 7.59
C GLU A 400 -23.85 5.97 8.11
N GLY A 401 -22.73 6.41 7.55
CA GLY A 401 -21.96 7.52 8.10
C GLY A 401 -21.32 7.18 9.46
N CYS A 402 -21.33 8.17 10.35
CA CYS A 402 -20.97 7.98 11.76
C CYS A 402 -22.11 7.27 12.49
#